data_AF-A0A6J4Q0D1-F1
#
_entry.id   AF-A0A6J4Q0D1-F1
#
_cell.length_a   1.000
_cell.length_b   1.000
_cell.length_c   1.000
_cell.angle_alpha   90.00
_cell.angle_beta   90.00
_cell.angle_gamma   90.00
#
_symmetry.space_group_name_H-M   'P 1'
#
loop_
_entity.id
_entity.type
_entity.pdbx_description
1 polymer ?
#
loop_
_entity_poly.entity_id
_entity_poly.type
_entity_poly.pdbx_seq_one_letter_code
_entity_poly.pdbx_strand_id
1 'polypeptide(L)' 'GSMKSEFRNVFADDAGHAALEWTTSGDANGKDVSYDGVSLLEIEDGKVSRFRAYFDPRTVTEQVVD' A
#
# COMPACT_ATOMS: atom_id res chain seq x y z
N GLY A 1 7.30 -6.40 -14.70
CA GLY A 1 7.20 -5.10 -15.38
C GLY A 1 7.34 -3.96 -14.40
N SER A 2 6.73 -2.82 -14.72
CA SER A 2 6.67 -1.63 -13.85
C SER A 2 5.47 -1.70 -12.92
N MET A 3 5.62 -1.21 -11.70
CA MET A 3 4.55 -1.06 -10.71
C MET A 3 4.40 0.42 -10.35
N LYS A 4 3.17 0.89 -10.17
CA LYS A 4 2.84 2.24 -9.72
C LYS A 4 1.80 2.16 -8.62
N SER A 5 1.95 3.00 -7.59
CA SER A 5 0.96 3.16 -6.53
C SER A 5 0.37 4.56 -6.58
N GLU A 6 -0.96 4.66 -6.48
CA GLU A 6 -1.70 5.92 -6.35
C GLU A 6 -2.33 6.00 -4.97
N PHE A 7 -2.14 7.12 -4.29
CA PHE A 7 -2.67 7.37 -2.94
C PHE A 7 -3.99 8.11 -3.03
N ARG A 8 -5.00 7.64 -2.30
CA ARG A 8 -6.38 8.18 -2.37
C ARG A 8 -6.86 8.80 -1.07
N ASN A 9 -6.56 8.17 0.07
CA ASN A 9 -6.90 8.70 1.39
C ASN A 9 -5.64 8.75 2.26
N VAL A 10 -5.32 9.94 2.77
CA VAL A 10 -4.20 10.17 3.69
C VAL A 10 -4.76 10.80 4.95
N PHE A 11 -4.67 10.07 6.06
CA PHE A 11 -5.05 10.54 7.38
C PHE A 11 -3.77 10.72 8.19
N ALA A 12 -3.66 11.84 8.89
CA ALA A 12 -2.62 12.07 9.88
C ALA A 12 -3.24 12.80 11.07
N ASP A 13 -2.80 12.46 12.27
CA ASP A 13 -3.19 13.16 13.50
C ASP A 13 -2.00 13.88 14.14
N ASP A 14 -2.30 14.79 15.07
CA ASP A 14 -1.27 15.53 15.83
C ASP A 14 -0.52 14.65 16.84
N ALA A 15 -0.98 13.40 17.05
CA ALA A 15 -0.33 12.43 17.91
C ALA A 15 0.76 11.62 17.17
N GLY A 16 1.01 11.91 15.89
CA GLY A 16 2.05 11.27 15.09
C GLY A 16 1.62 9.99 14.41
N HIS A 17 0.33 9.66 14.35
CA HIS A 17 -0.16 8.52 13.59
C HIS A 17 -0.59 8.95 12.19
N ALA A 18 -0.32 8.10 11.20
CA ALA A 18 -0.85 8.29 9.87
C ALA A 18 -1.34 6.98 9.25
N ALA A 19 -2.36 7.08 8.40
CA ALA A 19 -2.86 6.00 7.56
C ALA A 19 -2.92 6.47 6.10
N LEU A 20 -2.38 5.66 5.18
CA LEU A 20 -2.41 5.92 3.75
C LEU A 20 -3.06 4.75 3.03
N GLU A 21 -4.17 5.00 2.35
CA GLU A 21 -4.73 4.06 1.38
C GLU A 21 -4.08 4.26 0.01
N TRP A 22 -3.78 3.14 -0.64
CA TRP A 22 -3.22 3.13 -1.97
C TRP A 22 -3.81 2.02 -2.83
N THR A 23 -3.78 2.25 -4.14
CA THR A 23 -4.00 1.24 -5.17
C THR A 23 -2.69 1.06 -5.91
N THR A 24 -2.21 -0.18 -6.01
CA THR A 24 -1.01 -0.52 -6.76
C THR A 24 -1.40 -1.29 -8.00
N SER A 25 -0.94 -0.83 -9.17
CA SER A 25 -1.16 -1.49 -10.46
C SER A 25 0.14 -1.68 -11.22
N GLY A 26 0.21 -2.70 -12.07
CA GLY A 26 1.38 -2.95 -12.91
C GLY A 26 1.40 -4.33 -13.54
N ASP A 27 2.56 -4.68 -14.08
CA ASP A 27 2.81 -6.00 -14.69
C ASP A 27 3.66 -6.87 -13.75
N ALA A 28 3.12 -8.03 -13.37
CA ALA A 28 3.82 -9.08 -12.64
C ALA A 28 3.87 -10.35 -13.50
N ASN A 29 5.06 -10.71 -13.97
CA ASN A 29 5.30 -11.91 -14.80
C ASN A 29 4.43 -11.99 -16.07
N GLY A 30 4.15 -10.87 -16.73
CA GLY A 30 3.32 -10.84 -17.94
C GLY A 30 1.81 -10.79 -17.66
N LYS A 31 1.39 -10.72 -16.40
CA LYS A 31 0.00 -10.57 -15.99
C LYS A 31 -0.21 -9.18 -15.37
N ASP A 32 -1.26 -8.51 -15.81
CA ASP A 32 -1.72 -7.26 -15.20
C ASP A 32 -2.21 -7.56 -13.78
N VAL A 33 -1.66 -6.84 -12.81
CA VAL A 33 -2.03 -6.93 -11.40
C VAL A 33 -2.53 -5.57 -10.92
N SER A 34 -3.60 -5.59 -10.14
CA SER A 34 -4.12 -4.42 -9.42
C SER A 34 -4.60 -4.84 -8.03
N TYR A 35 -4.12 -4.18 -7.00
CA TYR A 35 -4.52 -4.47 -5.62
C TYR A 35 -4.45 -3.25 -4.72
N ASP A 36 -5.33 -3.24 -3.74
CA ASP A 36 -5.42 -2.18 -2.75
C ASP A 36 -4.67 -2.56 -1.47
N GLY A 37 -4.22 -1.54 -0.76
CA GLY A 37 -3.69 -1.70 0.58
C GLY A 37 -3.75 -0.43 1.40
N VAL A 38 -3.38 -0.57 2.67
CA VAL A 38 -3.27 0.50 3.64
C VAL A 38 -1.90 0.43 4.33
N SER A 39 -1.26 1.58 4.46
CA SER A 39 -0.04 1.76 5.24
C SER A 39 -0.36 2.50 6.52
N LEU A 40 0.08 1.97 7.66
CA LEU A 40 0.02 2.63 8.97
C LEU A 40 1.42 3.10 9.36
N LEU A 41 1.53 4.35 9.81
CA LEU A 41 2.76 4.97 10.25
C LEU A 41 2.61 5.52 11.66
N GLU A 42 3.70 5.41 12.41
CA GLU A 42 3.94 6.17 13.64
C GLU A 42 5.15 7.08 13.36
N ILE A 43 5.03 8.35 13.72
CA ILE A 43 6.01 9.41 13.48
C ILE A 43 6.42 9.99 14.82
N GLU A 44 7.71 9.90 15.13
CA GLU A 44 8.33 10.49 16.32
C GLU A 44 9.49 11.38 15.86
N ASP A 45 9.60 12.57 16.44
CA ASP A 45 10.65 13.57 16.10
C ASP A 45 10.79 13.85 14.59
N GLY A 46 9.65 13.89 13.89
CA GLY A 46 9.58 14.13 12.45
C GLY A 46 10.10 12.98 11.58
N LYS A 47 10.28 11.78 12.16
CA LYS A 47 10.76 10.58 11.47
C LYS A 47 9.78 9.44 11.66
N VAL A 48 9.69 8.55 10.68
CA VAL A 48 8.91 7.33 10.80
C VAL A 48 9.58 6.41 11.82
N SER A 49 8.95 6.20 12.97
CA SER A 49 9.39 5.26 14.00
C SER A 49 8.85 3.86 13.75
N ARG A 50 7.68 3.76 13.11
CA ARG A 50 7.08 2.47 12.72
C ARG A 50 6.31 2.58 11.42
N PHE A 51 6.40 1.52 10.62
CA PHE A 51 5.69 1.36 9.36
C PHE A 51 5.13 -0.07 9.26
N ARG A 52 3.84 -0.19 8.90
CA ARG A 52 3.23 -1.48 8.53
C ARG A 52 2.33 -1.29 7.32
N ALA A 53 2.45 -2.16 6.34
CA ALA A 53 1.56 -2.21 5.19
C ALA A 53 0.71 -3.48 5.24
N TYR A 54 -0.57 -3.32 4.98
CA TYR A 54 -1.55 -4.39 4.89
C TYR A 54 -2.21 -4.32 3.52
N PHE A 55 -2.37 -5.47 2.88
CA PHE A 55 -3.09 -5.62 1.62
C PHE A 55 -3.78 -6.98 1.62
N ASP A 56 -4.76 -7.17 0.75
CA ASP A 56 -5.38 -8.49 0.57
C ASP A 56 -4.56 -9.30 -0.44
N PRO A 57 -3.83 -10.35 -0.03
CA PRO A 57 -3.04 -11.14 -0.97
C PRO A 57 -3.92 -11.99 -1.91
N ARG A 58 -5.20 -12.22 -1.59
CA ARG A 58 -6.10 -13.00 -2.45
C ARG A 58 -6.37 -12.30 -3.77
N THR A 59 -6.53 -10.97 -3.75
CA THR A 59 -6.72 -10.19 -4.97
C THR A 59 -5.52 -10.32 -5.89
N VAL A 60 -4.30 -10.35 -5.34
CA VAL A 60 -3.07 -10.55 -6.13
C VAL A 60 -2.94 -11.99 -6.62
N THR A 61 -3.21 -12.96 -5.76
CA THR A 61 -3.02 -14.39 -6.07
C THR A 61 -3.98 -14.85 -7.18
N GLU A 62 -5.23 -14.40 -7.17
CA GLU A 62 -6.21 -14.68 -8.23
C GLU A 62 -5.80 -14.11 -9.60
N GLN A 63 -4.98 -13.05 -9.62
CA GLN A 63 -4.51 -12.42 -10.87
C GLN A 63 -3.23 -13.07 -11.40
N VAL A 64 -2.42 -13.67 -10.53
CA VAL A 64 -1.10 -14.20 -10.90
C VAL A 64 -1.14 -15.72 -11.15
N VAL A 65 -2.01 -16.46 -10.47
CA VAL A 65 -2.14 -17.91 -10.64
C VAL A 65 -3.00 -18.21 -11.88
N ASP A 66 -2.60 -19.22 -12.66
CA ASP A 66 -3.34 -19.73 -13.82
C ASP A 66 -4.35 -20.81 -13.39
#